data_AF-A0A1G5F730-F1
#
_entry.id   AF-A0A1G5F730-F1
#
_cell.length_a   1.000
_cell.length_b   1.000
_cell.length_c   1.000
_cell.angle_alpha   90.00
_cell.angle_beta   90.00
_cell.angle_gamma   90.00
#
_symmetry.space_group_name_H-M   'P 1'
#
loop_
_entity.id
_entity.type
_entity.pdbx_description
1 polymer ?
#
loop_
_entity_poly.entity_id
_entity_poly.type
_entity_poly.pdbx_seq_one_letter_code
_entity_poly.pdbx_strand_id
1 'polypeptide(L)'
;MPSSPLSRNLAKYAGRLKFCGVVNPDSKFHLLKEAAPEDHVIAPNYVFVEGIGNVPQYAPTVFGQSAAYDPPHDCEGYFMSAKYQPNNNCYAYGCVIASNSFPQPGRLNGYSLPSNFTGSDVAHGAELDGLSMVGKTLDAVYSHAKKGAPGHYVALLISDADPDIGWTGDYHWVRCDDLTTSMWSQKDGSDQVTDFDFAGNPITDPATANWTVNQGPTKTDVQEMVVSYDFYTYMFVPREGVNII
;
A
#
# COMPACT_ATOMS: atom_id res chain seq x y z
N MET A 1 39.22 33.97 -39.69
CA MET A 1 38.12 32.98 -39.85
C MET A 1 38.56 31.67 -39.20
N PRO A 2 37.69 30.96 -38.46
CA PRO A 2 36.64 31.44 -37.57
C PRO A 2 36.78 30.86 -36.15
N SER A 3 36.40 31.66 -35.16
CA SER A 3 36.02 31.22 -33.82
C SER A 3 34.79 30.31 -33.91
N SER A 4 34.87 29.10 -33.36
CA SER A 4 33.71 28.22 -33.18
C SER A 4 32.92 28.64 -31.93
N PRO A 5 31.62 28.98 -32.04
CA PRO A 5 30.77 29.31 -30.92
C PRO A 5 29.72 28.21 -30.71
N LEU A 6 30.04 27.20 -29.91
CA LEU A 6 29.03 26.35 -29.26
C LEU A 6 29.52 26.08 -27.83
N SER A 7 29.00 26.81 -26.84
CA SER A 7 27.77 26.46 -26.10
C SER A 7 28.03 25.26 -25.18
N ARG A 8 27.71 25.22 -23.89
CA ARG A 8 26.82 26.00 -23.03
C ARG A 8 27.16 25.55 -21.60
N ASN A 9 26.93 26.45 -20.65
CA ASN A 9 26.85 26.17 -19.21
C ASN A 9 26.21 24.79 -18.90
N LEU A 10 27.02 23.80 -18.53
CA LEU A 10 26.56 22.52 -17.96
C LEU A 10 26.11 22.67 -16.49
N ALA A 11 26.25 23.85 -15.89
CA ALA A 11 25.89 24.11 -14.50
C ALA A 11 24.38 24.26 -14.23
N LYS A 12 23.50 24.14 -15.25
CA LYS A 12 22.05 24.39 -15.08
C LYS A 12 21.16 23.13 -14.98
N TYR A 13 21.75 21.94 -15.06
CA TYR A 13 21.03 20.67 -14.89
C TYR A 13 21.79 19.70 -13.99
N ALA A 14 22.28 20.18 -12.84
CA ALA A 14 22.52 19.29 -11.71
C ALA A 14 21.15 18.88 -11.17
N GLY A 15 20.48 17.97 -11.89
CA GLY A 15 19.32 17.26 -11.35
C GLY A 15 19.75 16.70 -10.01
N ARG A 16 19.13 17.16 -8.92
CA ARG A 16 19.34 16.57 -7.61
C ARG A 16 19.04 15.08 -7.77
N LEU A 17 20.06 14.25 -7.62
CA LEU A 17 19.89 12.81 -7.60
C LEU A 17 18.85 12.51 -6.52
N LYS A 18 17.73 11.90 -6.91
CA LYS A 18 16.77 11.31 -5.96
C LYS A 18 17.53 10.16 -5.31
N PHE A 19 17.85 10.27 -4.03
CA PHE A 19 18.39 9.14 -3.29
C PHE A 19 17.30 8.06 -3.28
N CYS A 20 17.46 7.04 -4.13
CA CYS A 20 17.07 5.69 -3.75
C CYS A 20 17.67 5.46 -2.37
N GLY A 21 16.91 4.91 -1.42
CA GLY A 21 17.33 4.66 -0.03
C GLY A 21 18.47 3.64 0.12
N VAL A 22 19.47 3.66 -0.76
CA VAL A 22 20.72 2.94 -0.62
C VAL A 22 21.50 3.63 0.49
N VAL A 23 21.65 2.92 1.58
CA VAL A 23 22.49 3.37 2.67
C VAL A 23 23.92 3.50 2.16
N ASN A 24 24.57 4.62 2.49
CA ASN A 24 25.97 4.85 2.15
C ASN A 24 26.84 3.70 2.68
N PRO A 25 27.75 3.11 1.89
CA PRO A 25 28.61 2.00 2.31
C PRO A 25 29.40 2.28 3.60
N ASP A 26 29.68 3.54 3.90
CA ASP A 26 30.45 3.95 5.09
C ASP A 26 29.56 4.31 6.31
N SER A 27 28.24 4.14 6.19
CA SER A 27 27.30 4.38 7.29
C SER A 27 27.53 3.37 8.41
N LYS A 28 28.24 3.80 9.47
CA LYS A 28 28.55 2.98 10.66
C LYS A 28 27.33 2.38 11.37
N PHE A 29 26.13 2.93 11.14
CA PHE A 29 24.88 2.41 11.69
C PHE A 29 24.26 1.27 10.86
N HIS A 30 24.69 1.09 9.61
CA HIS A 30 24.08 0.18 8.63
C HIS A 30 25.12 -0.69 7.91
N LEU A 31 26.37 -0.68 8.35
CA LEU A 31 27.38 -1.66 7.96
C LEU A 31 26.88 -3.06 8.34
N LEU A 32 26.94 -4.00 7.39
CA LEU A 32 26.82 -5.43 7.69
C LEU A 32 27.93 -5.78 8.69
N LYS A 33 27.57 -5.96 9.96
CA LYS A 33 28.53 -6.30 11.02
C LYS A 33 29.04 -7.74 10.88
N GLU A 34 28.25 -8.60 10.24
CA GLU A 34 28.57 -10.00 9.96
C GLU A 34 27.98 -10.37 8.59
N ALA A 35 28.71 -11.17 7.80
CA ALA A 35 28.17 -11.79 6.59
C ALA A 35 27.23 -12.93 6.99
N ALA A 36 26.11 -13.08 6.28
CA ALA A 36 25.24 -14.24 6.50
C ALA A 36 26.04 -15.54 6.20
N PRO A 37 25.95 -16.56 7.07
CA PRO A 37 26.48 -17.90 6.77
C PRO A 37 25.94 -18.46 5.44
N GLU A 38 26.71 -19.28 4.74
CA GLU A 38 26.31 -19.87 3.44
C GLU A 38 25.04 -20.76 3.53
N ASP A 39 24.68 -21.23 4.72
CA ASP A 39 23.52 -22.07 5.03
C ASP A 39 22.30 -21.29 5.54
N HIS A 40 22.41 -19.98 5.71
CA HIS A 40 21.28 -19.13 6.05
C HIS A 40 20.51 -18.71 4.80
N VAL A 41 19.28 -19.21 4.66
CA VAL A 41 18.34 -18.72 3.65
C VAL A 41 18.06 -17.24 3.94
N ILE A 42 18.62 -16.37 3.11
CA ILE A 42 18.17 -14.98 3.01
C ILE A 42 16.73 -15.03 2.49
N ALA A 43 15.86 -14.23 3.10
CA ALA A 43 14.43 -14.14 2.80
C ALA A 43 14.09 -14.29 1.29
N PRO A 44 12.94 -14.89 0.95
CA PRO A 44 11.80 -15.12 1.83
C PRO A 44 11.79 -16.48 2.54
N ASN A 45 11.17 -16.50 3.73
CA ASN A 45 10.56 -17.71 4.28
C ASN A 45 9.25 -17.99 3.54
N TYR A 46 8.69 -19.20 3.68
CA TYR A 46 7.39 -19.53 3.09
C TYR A 46 6.40 -19.95 4.16
N VAL A 47 5.21 -19.37 4.11
CA VAL A 47 4.06 -19.77 4.93
C VAL A 47 3.12 -20.56 4.03
N PHE A 48 2.84 -21.81 4.40
CA PHE A 48 1.85 -22.61 3.69
C PHE A 48 0.45 -22.21 4.13
N VAL A 49 -0.40 -21.86 3.17
CA VAL A 49 -1.83 -21.61 3.41
C VAL A 49 -2.65 -22.61 2.62
N GLU A 50 -3.55 -23.31 3.30
CA GLU A 50 -4.44 -24.28 2.67
C GLU A 50 -5.29 -23.62 1.58
N GLY A 51 -5.39 -24.24 0.40
CA GLY A 51 -6.09 -23.67 -0.76
C GLY A 51 -5.29 -22.65 -1.59
N ILE A 52 -4.20 -22.08 -1.04
CA ILE A 52 -3.33 -21.12 -1.76
C ILE A 52 -1.97 -21.72 -2.10
N GLY A 53 -1.36 -22.46 -1.17
CA GLY A 53 0.01 -22.95 -1.27
C GLY A 53 1.02 -22.09 -0.50
N ASN A 54 2.28 -22.06 -0.96
CA ASN A 54 3.37 -21.38 -0.28
C ASN A 54 3.38 -19.88 -0.60
N VAL A 55 3.17 -19.05 0.42
CA VAL A 55 3.23 -17.59 0.34
C VAL A 55 4.60 -17.10 0.82
N PRO A 56 5.35 -16.30 0.03
CA PRO A 56 6.62 -15.75 0.46
C PRO A 56 6.41 -14.70 1.57
N GLN A 57 7.21 -14.79 2.63
CA GLN A 57 7.24 -13.85 3.75
C GLN A 57 8.68 -13.41 4.00
N TYR A 58 8.94 -12.10 3.86
CA TYR A 58 10.29 -11.54 3.85
C TYR A 58 10.81 -11.14 5.24
N ALA A 59 9.94 -11.10 6.24
CA ALA A 59 10.25 -10.93 7.66
C ALA A 59 9.04 -11.37 8.51
N PRO A 60 9.21 -11.63 9.83
CA PRO A 60 8.07 -11.90 10.71
C PRO A 60 6.99 -10.81 10.64
N THR A 61 5.73 -11.19 10.84
CA THR A 61 4.62 -10.24 10.89
C THR A 61 4.76 -9.29 12.08
N VAL A 62 4.60 -7.98 11.84
CA VAL A 62 4.55 -6.96 12.88
C VAL A 62 3.16 -6.36 12.93
N PHE A 63 2.47 -6.52 14.06
CA PHE A 63 1.15 -5.96 14.32
C PHE A 63 1.27 -4.57 14.95
N GLY A 64 0.66 -3.56 14.33
CA GLY A 64 0.52 -2.23 14.91
C GLY A 64 -0.75 -2.12 15.76
N GLN A 65 -0.77 -1.15 16.67
CA GLN A 65 -1.92 -0.85 17.52
C GLN A 65 -2.43 0.59 17.34
N SER A 66 -1.64 1.44 16.70
CA SER A 66 -2.01 2.82 16.39
C SER A 66 -2.73 2.86 15.06
N ALA A 67 -3.88 3.53 15.04
CA ALA A 67 -4.51 3.93 13.79
C ALA A 67 -4.17 5.38 13.41
N ALA A 68 -3.44 6.13 14.26
CA ALA A 68 -3.06 7.50 13.94
C ALA A 68 -2.05 7.56 12.78
N TYR A 69 -2.00 8.69 12.09
CA TYR A 69 -1.00 8.93 11.06
C TYR A 69 0.40 9.06 11.67
N ASP A 70 1.11 7.94 11.79
CA ASP A 70 2.50 7.88 12.24
C ASP A 70 3.32 6.85 11.44
N PRO A 71 3.44 7.01 10.09
CA PRO A 71 4.14 6.04 9.24
C PRO A 71 5.57 5.66 9.69
N PRO A 72 6.38 6.58 10.28
CA PRO A 72 7.71 6.23 10.78
C PRO A 72 7.72 5.21 11.92
N HIS A 73 6.65 5.11 12.71
CA HIS A 73 6.58 4.20 13.86
C HIS A 73 5.58 3.06 13.65
N ASP A 74 4.61 3.21 12.75
CA ASP A 74 3.66 2.16 12.40
C ASP A 74 4.37 0.87 12.00
N CYS A 75 4.04 -0.22 12.71
CA CYS A 75 4.68 -1.52 12.56
C CYS A 75 6.21 -1.43 12.58
N GLU A 76 6.79 -0.70 13.55
CA GLU A 76 8.24 -0.47 13.67
C GLU A 76 8.86 0.25 12.45
N GLY A 77 8.05 1.04 11.73
CA GLY A 77 8.45 1.76 10.53
C GLY A 77 8.55 0.88 9.28
N TYR A 78 7.95 -0.32 9.29
CA TYR A 78 8.08 -1.28 8.19
C TYR A 78 7.37 -0.82 6.91
N PHE A 79 6.43 0.12 7.02
CA PHE A 79 5.82 0.76 5.85
C PHE A 79 6.72 1.81 5.19
N MET A 80 7.77 2.28 5.87
CA MET A 80 8.68 3.33 5.37
C MET A 80 10.11 2.81 5.12
N SER A 81 10.48 1.67 5.70
CA SER A 81 11.79 1.05 5.51
C SER A 81 11.92 0.44 4.12
N ALA A 82 12.93 0.84 3.34
CA ALA A 82 13.19 0.30 2.00
C ALA A 82 13.30 -1.24 1.95
N LYS A 83 13.65 -1.89 3.07
CA LYS A 83 13.74 -3.35 3.19
C LYS A 83 12.36 -4.02 3.24
N TYR A 84 11.37 -3.38 3.86
CA TYR A 84 10.08 -3.99 4.18
C TYR A 84 8.92 -3.35 3.42
N GLN A 85 9.02 -2.07 3.09
CA GLN A 85 8.04 -1.27 2.35
C GLN A 85 7.55 -1.95 1.05
N PRO A 86 8.41 -2.57 0.22
CA PRO A 86 7.94 -3.21 -1.01
C PRO A 86 7.06 -4.44 -0.79
N ASN A 87 7.13 -5.04 0.40
CA ASN A 87 6.44 -6.28 0.75
C ASN A 87 5.20 -6.04 1.63
N ASN A 88 4.84 -4.78 1.86
CA ASN A 88 3.64 -4.39 2.61
C ASN A 88 2.90 -3.38 1.73
N ASN A 89 1.68 -3.70 1.32
CA ASN A 89 0.90 -2.91 0.36
C ASN A 89 -0.16 -2.03 1.06
N CYS A 90 -1.09 -1.45 0.28
CA CYS A 90 -2.24 -0.69 0.77
C CYS A 90 -3.07 -1.47 1.80
N TYR A 91 -3.28 -2.77 1.60
CA TYR A 91 -4.08 -3.60 2.50
C TYR A 91 -3.37 -3.84 3.85
N ALA A 92 -2.06 -4.13 3.79
CA ALA A 92 -1.21 -4.22 4.98
C ALA A 92 -1.26 -2.93 5.81
N TYR A 93 -1.12 -1.79 5.15
CA TYR A 93 -1.16 -0.47 5.77
C TYR A 93 -2.53 -0.16 6.37
N GLY A 94 -3.60 -0.42 5.60
CA GLY A 94 -4.98 -0.24 6.03
C GLY A 94 -5.32 -1.07 7.26
N CYS A 95 -4.79 -2.30 7.38
CA CYS A 95 -4.98 -3.14 8.55
C CYS A 95 -4.01 -2.84 9.71
N VAL A 96 -3.00 -1.98 9.49
CA VAL A 96 -1.89 -1.71 10.41
C VAL A 96 -1.12 -3.00 10.77
N ILE A 97 -0.86 -3.83 9.75
CA ILE A 97 -0.14 -5.10 9.90
C ILE A 97 0.90 -5.21 8.81
N ALA A 98 2.18 -5.20 9.17
CA ALA A 98 3.27 -5.48 8.24
C ALA A 98 3.54 -6.99 8.22
N SER A 99 2.81 -7.73 7.38
CA SER A 99 2.98 -9.18 7.20
C SER A 99 4.24 -9.56 6.43
N ASN A 100 4.83 -8.60 5.71
CA ASN A 100 6.00 -8.74 4.84
C ASN A 100 5.82 -9.78 3.74
N SER A 101 4.60 -9.95 3.24
CA SER A 101 4.22 -10.98 2.25
C SER A 101 3.41 -10.43 1.08
N PHE A 102 3.21 -9.11 1.02
CA PHE A 102 2.33 -8.40 0.09
C PHE A 102 0.89 -8.95 0.18
N PRO A 103 0.21 -8.72 1.32
CA PRO A 103 -1.00 -9.44 1.67
C PRO A 103 -2.15 -9.17 0.72
N GLN A 104 -2.98 -10.18 0.53
CA GLN A 104 -4.18 -10.11 -0.30
C GLN A 104 -5.40 -10.42 0.57
N PRO A 105 -6.52 -9.70 0.41
CA PRO A 105 -7.75 -9.97 1.16
C PRO A 105 -8.19 -11.43 1.05
N GLY A 106 -8.36 -12.09 2.20
CA GLY A 106 -8.83 -13.48 2.32
C GLY A 106 -7.73 -14.52 2.10
N ARG A 107 -6.51 -14.14 1.72
CA ARG A 107 -5.46 -15.09 1.33
C ARG A 107 -5.07 -16.01 2.47
N LEU A 108 -4.99 -15.51 3.70
CA LEU A 108 -4.68 -16.35 4.86
C LEU A 108 -5.79 -17.39 5.14
N ASN A 109 -7.00 -17.10 4.69
CA ASN A 109 -8.20 -17.91 4.88
C ASN A 109 -8.52 -18.81 3.67
N GLY A 110 -7.53 -19.06 2.81
CA GLY A 110 -7.68 -19.97 1.67
C GLY A 110 -8.42 -19.37 0.47
N TYR A 111 -8.75 -18.07 0.51
CA TYR A 111 -9.45 -17.39 -0.58
C TYR A 111 -8.46 -16.69 -1.52
N SER A 112 -8.55 -17.02 -2.80
CA SER A 112 -7.85 -16.29 -3.87
C SER A 112 -8.85 -15.41 -4.61
N LEU A 113 -8.50 -14.14 -4.80
CA LEU A 113 -9.28 -13.27 -5.68
C LEU A 113 -9.34 -13.88 -7.09
N PRO A 114 -10.53 -13.96 -7.70
CA PRO A 114 -10.66 -14.46 -9.07
C PRO A 114 -9.99 -13.50 -10.06
N SER A 115 -9.69 -14.01 -11.26
CA SER A 115 -9.33 -13.13 -12.38
C SER A 115 -10.50 -12.19 -12.69
N ASN A 116 -10.21 -10.90 -12.89
CA ASN A 116 -11.22 -9.84 -13.06
C ASN A 116 -12.17 -9.73 -11.85
N PHE A 117 -11.61 -9.80 -10.64
CA PHE A 117 -12.37 -9.60 -9.41
C PHE A 117 -13.13 -8.28 -9.42
N THR A 118 -14.21 -8.22 -8.64
CA THR A 118 -14.99 -7.02 -8.38
C THR A 118 -14.73 -6.50 -6.98
N GLY A 119 -15.24 -5.31 -6.65
CA GLY A 119 -15.23 -4.82 -5.27
C GLY A 119 -15.91 -5.75 -4.27
N SER A 120 -16.90 -6.53 -4.71
CA SER A 120 -17.56 -7.51 -3.85
C SER A 120 -16.63 -8.67 -3.49
N ASP A 121 -15.79 -9.11 -4.41
CA ASP A 121 -14.83 -10.19 -4.19
C ASP A 121 -13.74 -9.74 -3.21
N VAL A 122 -13.23 -8.52 -3.38
CA VAL A 122 -12.23 -7.92 -2.50
C VAL A 122 -12.77 -7.70 -1.09
N ALA A 123 -13.98 -7.14 -0.99
CA ALA A 123 -14.65 -6.96 0.31
C ALA A 123 -14.93 -8.29 0.99
N HIS A 124 -15.36 -9.32 0.24
CA HIS A 124 -15.57 -10.66 0.79
C HIS A 124 -14.28 -11.25 1.37
N GLY A 125 -13.16 -11.15 0.64
CA GLY A 125 -11.85 -11.56 1.15
C GLY A 125 -11.48 -10.83 2.44
N ALA A 126 -11.74 -9.52 2.50
CA ALA A 126 -11.47 -8.72 3.70
C ALA A 126 -12.36 -9.12 4.90
N GLU A 127 -13.63 -9.48 4.64
CA GLU A 127 -14.53 -10.01 5.67
C GLU A 127 -14.05 -11.36 6.21
N LEU A 128 -13.50 -12.24 5.37
CA LEU A 128 -12.90 -13.51 5.81
C LEU A 128 -11.69 -13.27 6.75
N ASP A 129 -10.92 -12.20 6.53
CA ASP A 129 -9.81 -11.82 7.40
C ASP A 129 -10.28 -11.18 8.72
N GLY A 130 -11.54 -10.73 8.78
CA GLY A 130 -12.19 -10.20 9.98
C GLY A 130 -12.62 -8.73 9.89
N LEU A 131 -12.48 -8.07 8.74
CA LEU A 131 -13.06 -6.73 8.54
C LEU A 131 -14.59 -6.82 8.49
N SER A 132 -15.27 -5.72 8.76
CA SER A 132 -16.74 -5.66 8.70
C SER A 132 -17.21 -4.54 7.79
N MET A 133 -18.17 -4.83 6.91
CA MET A 133 -18.80 -3.83 6.06
C MET A 133 -19.51 -2.73 6.89
N VAL A 134 -19.24 -1.46 6.57
CA VAL A 134 -19.85 -0.31 7.28
C VAL A 134 -20.88 0.39 6.40
N GLY A 135 -20.54 0.65 5.14
CA GLY A 135 -21.44 1.29 4.17
C GLY A 135 -20.71 2.24 3.22
N LYS A 136 -21.47 2.94 2.38
CA LYS A 136 -20.92 3.73 1.27
C LYS A 136 -20.83 5.25 1.53
N THR A 137 -21.05 5.69 2.76
CA THR A 137 -21.05 7.10 3.12
C THR A 137 -20.30 7.33 4.42
N LEU A 138 -19.70 8.52 4.60
CA LEU A 138 -19.15 8.92 5.89
C LEU A 138 -20.22 8.95 6.99
N ASP A 139 -21.48 9.25 6.66
CA ASP A 139 -22.58 9.16 7.64
C ASP A 139 -22.76 7.75 8.20
N ALA A 140 -22.56 6.70 7.39
CA ALA A 140 -22.57 5.32 7.85
C ALA A 140 -21.39 5.05 8.80
N VAL A 141 -20.20 5.58 8.48
CA VAL A 141 -19.01 5.52 9.33
C VAL A 141 -19.26 6.20 10.68
N TYR A 142 -19.75 7.44 10.68
CA TYR A 142 -20.08 8.16 11.91
C TYR A 142 -21.16 7.46 12.73
N SER A 143 -22.16 6.87 12.07
CA SER A 143 -23.22 6.10 12.74
C SER A 143 -22.68 4.81 13.37
N HIS A 144 -21.74 4.14 12.70
CA HIS A 144 -21.05 2.98 13.24
C HIS A 144 -20.16 3.36 14.43
N ALA A 145 -19.39 4.46 14.33
CA ALA A 145 -18.48 4.93 15.37
C ALA A 145 -19.19 5.26 16.68
N LYS A 146 -20.43 5.76 16.62
CA LYS A 146 -21.27 6.01 17.81
C LYS A 146 -21.59 4.76 18.62
N LYS A 147 -21.48 3.55 18.04
CA LYS A 147 -21.63 2.29 18.78
C LYS A 147 -20.45 2.00 19.70
N GLY A 148 -19.33 2.71 19.54
CA GLY A 148 -18.17 2.65 20.43
C GLY A 148 -17.29 1.41 20.26
N ALA A 149 -17.41 0.69 19.14
CA ALA A 149 -16.54 -0.45 18.85
C ALA A 149 -15.08 0.01 18.69
N PRO A 150 -14.10 -0.61 19.39
CA PRO A 150 -12.71 -0.23 19.31
C PRO A 150 -12.09 -0.71 18.00
N GLY A 151 -11.49 0.21 17.23
CA GLY A 151 -10.87 -0.10 15.94
C GLY A 151 -10.73 1.17 15.11
N HIS A 152 -10.57 1.01 13.80
CA HIS A 152 -10.49 2.09 12.84
C HIS A 152 -11.22 1.74 11.54
N TYR A 153 -11.30 2.70 10.63
CA TYR A 153 -12.00 2.54 9.35
C TYR A 153 -11.02 2.51 8.20
N VAL A 154 -11.41 1.82 7.14
CA VAL A 154 -10.73 1.84 5.85
C VAL A 154 -11.74 2.05 4.74
N ALA A 155 -11.32 2.64 3.63
CA ALA A 155 -12.09 2.70 2.40
C ALA A 155 -11.48 1.74 1.38
N LEU A 156 -12.35 1.00 0.69
CA LEU A 156 -11.98 0.17 -0.45
C LEU A 156 -12.35 0.91 -1.73
N LEU A 157 -11.39 0.97 -2.65
CA LEU A 157 -11.55 1.49 -4.00
C LEU A 157 -11.16 0.42 -5.01
N ILE A 158 -11.79 0.45 -6.19
CA ILE A 158 -11.65 -0.56 -7.22
C ILE A 158 -11.37 0.13 -8.55
N SER A 159 -10.34 -0.33 -9.24
CA SER A 159 -10.14 -0.05 -10.65
C SER A 159 -10.53 -1.31 -11.40
N ASP A 160 -11.66 -1.28 -12.09
CA ASP A 160 -12.13 -2.44 -12.87
C ASP A 160 -11.14 -2.77 -14.00
N ALA A 161 -11.11 -4.03 -14.41
CA ALA A 161 -10.30 -4.45 -15.55
C ALA A 161 -10.72 -3.72 -16.83
N ASP A 162 -9.74 -3.19 -17.56
CA ASP A 162 -9.94 -2.56 -18.85
C ASP A 162 -9.06 -3.28 -19.90
N PRO A 163 -9.64 -4.21 -20.66
CA PRO A 163 -8.89 -4.98 -21.65
C PRO A 163 -8.42 -4.14 -22.84
N ASP A 164 -9.02 -2.98 -23.10
CA ASP A 164 -8.65 -2.12 -24.23
C ASP A 164 -7.27 -1.48 -24.00
N ILE A 165 -6.90 -1.26 -22.73
CA ILE A 165 -5.58 -0.76 -22.32
C ILE A 165 -4.71 -1.85 -21.65
N GLY A 166 -5.18 -3.10 -21.61
CA GLY A 166 -4.47 -4.23 -21.01
C GLY A 166 -4.40 -4.19 -19.48
N TRP A 167 -5.30 -3.47 -18.83
CA TRP A 167 -5.40 -3.39 -17.37
C TRP A 167 -6.23 -4.56 -16.82
N THR A 168 -5.67 -5.33 -15.89
CA THR A 168 -6.30 -6.53 -15.34
C THR A 168 -7.23 -6.27 -14.15
N GLY A 169 -7.39 -5.00 -13.79
CA GLY A 169 -8.07 -4.57 -12.58
C GLY A 169 -7.12 -4.52 -11.38
N ASP A 170 -7.47 -3.66 -10.43
CA ASP A 170 -6.73 -3.45 -9.18
C ASP A 170 -7.66 -2.97 -8.08
N TYR A 171 -7.19 -3.00 -6.84
CA TYR A 171 -7.89 -2.41 -5.69
C TYR A 171 -6.95 -1.55 -4.85
N HIS A 172 -7.53 -0.61 -4.12
CA HIS A 172 -6.78 0.28 -3.25
C HIS A 172 -7.48 0.44 -1.91
N TRP A 173 -6.69 0.58 -0.85
CA TRP A 173 -7.16 0.74 0.52
C TRP A 173 -6.65 2.05 1.09
N VAL A 174 -7.55 2.79 1.75
CA VAL A 174 -7.25 4.07 2.39
C VAL A 174 -7.64 3.97 3.86
N ARG A 175 -6.71 4.30 4.75
CA ARG A 175 -6.90 4.22 6.20
C ARG A 175 -7.45 5.52 6.76
N CYS A 176 -8.42 5.43 7.66
CA CYS A 176 -8.87 6.55 8.48
C CYS A 176 -7.92 6.71 9.66
N ASP A 177 -7.17 7.82 9.70
CA ASP A 177 -6.21 8.08 10.77
C ASP A 177 -6.82 8.81 11.97
N ASP A 178 -7.74 9.73 11.67
CA ASP A 178 -8.53 10.42 12.68
C ASP A 178 -9.91 10.75 12.12
N LEU A 179 -10.92 10.05 12.61
CA LEU A 179 -12.31 10.25 12.19
C LEU A 179 -12.84 11.64 12.60
N THR A 180 -12.30 12.25 13.66
CA THR A 180 -12.77 13.54 14.20
C THR A 180 -12.41 14.69 13.27
N THR A 181 -11.18 14.66 12.74
CA THR A 181 -10.69 15.65 11.78
C THR A 181 -10.90 15.19 10.34
N SER A 182 -11.46 13.99 10.14
CA SER A 182 -11.59 13.32 8.84
C SER A 182 -10.25 13.25 8.11
N MET A 183 -9.18 12.85 8.80
CA MET A 183 -7.88 12.62 8.17
C MET A 183 -7.75 11.17 7.73
N TRP A 184 -7.30 10.99 6.49
CA TRP A 184 -7.09 9.70 5.87
C TRP A 184 -5.73 9.64 5.18
N SER A 185 -5.20 8.44 5.06
CA SER A 185 -3.92 8.19 4.40
C SER A 185 -3.93 6.91 3.62
N GLN A 186 -2.98 6.80 2.70
CA GLN A 186 -2.89 5.72 1.75
C GLN A 186 -1.44 5.30 1.52
N LYS A 187 -1.30 4.12 0.94
CA LYS A 187 -0.02 3.60 0.46
C LYS A 187 -0.24 2.93 -0.88
N ASP A 188 0.31 3.51 -1.94
CA ASP A 188 0.18 2.99 -3.30
C ASP A 188 1.13 1.81 -3.53
N GLY A 189 0.62 0.59 -3.37
CA GLY A 189 1.38 -0.65 -3.54
C GLY A 189 2.71 -0.60 -2.77
N SER A 190 3.82 -0.53 -3.50
CA SER A 190 5.17 -0.48 -2.93
C SER A 190 5.69 0.92 -2.59
N ASP A 191 4.96 2.00 -2.88
CA ASP A 191 5.41 3.39 -2.64
C ASP A 191 5.29 3.83 -1.18
N GLN A 192 5.70 5.06 -0.86
CA GLN A 192 5.66 5.62 0.48
C GLN A 192 4.23 5.91 0.93
N VAL A 193 4.02 5.83 2.24
CA VAL A 193 2.75 6.25 2.86
C VAL A 193 2.59 7.77 2.72
N THR A 194 1.37 8.22 2.40
CA THR A 194 1.03 9.63 2.30
C THR A 194 -0.42 9.88 2.71
N ASP A 195 -0.72 11.09 3.18
CA ASP A 195 -2.07 11.60 3.47
C ASP A 195 -2.69 12.37 2.28
N PHE A 196 -2.13 12.17 1.08
CA PHE A 196 -2.54 12.82 -0.16
C PHE A 196 -3.16 11.83 -1.15
N ASP A 197 -4.15 12.31 -1.88
CA ASP A 197 -4.73 11.65 -3.04
C ASP A 197 -3.76 11.66 -4.23
N PHE A 198 -4.12 11.04 -5.36
CA PHE A 198 -3.21 10.96 -6.53
C PHE A 198 -3.01 12.29 -7.26
N ALA A 199 -3.78 13.32 -6.90
CA ALA A 199 -3.56 14.70 -7.36
C ALA A 199 -2.76 15.55 -6.36
N GLY A 200 -2.35 15.00 -5.22
CA GLY A 200 -1.57 15.69 -4.19
C GLY A 200 -2.42 16.53 -3.22
N ASN A 201 -3.73 16.30 -3.14
CA ASN A 201 -4.61 16.98 -2.18
C ASN A 201 -4.80 16.13 -0.92
N PRO A 202 -4.93 16.75 0.28
CA PRO A 202 -5.24 16.01 1.50
C PRO A 202 -6.51 15.18 1.37
N ILE A 203 -6.49 13.95 1.87
CA ILE A 203 -7.66 13.05 1.78
C ILE A 203 -8.57 13.31 2.99
N THR A 204 -9.70 13.98 2.74
CA THR A 204 -10.73 14.20 3.77
C THR A 204 -11.91 13.24 3.67
N ASP A 205 -12.22 12.78 2.46
CA ASP A 205 -13.26 11.79 2.18
C ASP A 205 -12.79 10.93 0.99
N PRO A 206 -12.40 9.67 1.22
CA PRO A 206 -11.96 8.77 0.16
C PRO A 206 -12.99 8.60 -0.97
N ALA A 207 -14.29 8.78 -0.71
CA ALA A 207 -15.33 8.65 -1.72
C ALA A 207 -15.35 9.81 -2.74
N THR A 208 -14.67 10.93 -2.45
CA THR A 208 -14.66 12.12 -3.31
C THR A 208 -13.26 12.64 -3.66
N ALA A 209 -12.22 12.04 -3.10
CA ALA A 209 -10.82 12.34 -3.43
C ALA A 209 -10.44 11.90 -4.86
N ASN A 210 -9.31 12.39 -5.38
CA ASN A 210 -8.85 12.04 -6.71
C ASN A 210 -8.01 10.75 -6.69
N TRP A 211 -8.52 9.73 -7.37
CA TRP A 211 -7.86 8.43 -7.51
C TRP A 211 -7.52 8.08 -8.96
N THR A 212 -7.31 9.10 -9.79
CA THR A 212 -6.79 8.92 -11.15
C THR A 212 -5.27 9.00 -11.12
N VAL A 213 -4.60 7.93 -11.57
CA VAL A 213 -3.15 7.82 -11.61
C VAL A 213 -2.66 7.48 -13.00
N ASN A 214 -1.55 8.11 -13.38
CA ASN A 214 -0.80 7.75 -14.58
C ASN A 214 0.23 6.68 -14.20
N GLN A 215 -0.04 5.44 -14.62
CA GLN A 215 0.81 4.26 -14.40
C GLN A 215 2.05 4.27 -15.33
N GLY A 216 2.15 5.26 -16.21
CA GLY A 216 3.22 5.40 -17.19
C GLY A 216 3.05 4.42 -18.36
N PRO A 217 4.08 4.32 -19.23
CA PRO A 217 4.06 3.40 -20.34
C PRO A 217 4.16 1.95 -19.87
N THR A 218 3.46 1.04 -20.55
CA THR A 218 3.60 -0.38 -20.30
C THR A 218 4.86 -0.92 -21.02
N LYS A 219 5.27 -2.16 -20.71
CA LYS A 219 6.43 -2.78 -21.41
C LYS A 219 6.21 -2.93 -22.92
N THR A 220 4.96 -2.94 -23.37
CA THR A 220 4.56 -3.24 -24.74
C THR A 220 3.91 -2.05 -25.46
N ASP A 221 3.53 -1.00 -24.74
CA ASP A 221 2.95 0.23 -25.30
C ASP A 221 3.62 1.46 -24.69
N VAL A 222 4.06 2.38 -25.55
CA VAL A 222 4.65 3.66 -25.18
C VAL A 222 3.61 4.70 -24.78
N GLN A 223 2.32 4.43 -25.01
CA GLN A 223 1.22 5.23 -24.48
C GLN A 223 1.17 5.13 -22.96
N GLU A 224 0.97 6.28 -22.32
CA GLU A 224 0.79 6.36 -20.88
C GLU A 224 -0.56 5.72 -20.50
N MET A 225 -0.51 4.73 -19.63
CA MET A 225 -1.70 4.08 -19.09
C MET A 225 -2.23 4.92 -17.93
N VAL A 226 -3.44 5.45 -18.07
CA VAL A 226 -4.13 6.20 -17.01
C VAL A 226 -5.27 5.35 -16.49
N VAL A 227 -5.26 5.10 -15.19
CA VAL A 227 -6.28 4.29 -14.50
C VAL A 227 -6.93 5.14 -13.42
N SER A 228 -8.21 4.88 -13.16
CA SER A 228 -8.94 5.49 -12.06
C SER A 228 -9.49 4.41 -11.15
N TYR A 229 -9.56 4.71 -9.86
CA TYR A 229 -10.20 3.85 -8.87
C TYR A 229 -11.51 4.51 -8.43
N ASP A 230 -12.59 3.75 -8.49
CA ASP A 230 -13.88 4.15 -7.99
C ASP A 230 -14.05 3.69 -6.55
N PHE A 231 -14.63 4.56 -5.72
CA PHE A 231 -14.97 4.22 -4.35
C PHE A 231 -16.02 3.11 -4.30
N TYR A 232 -15.74 2.04 -3.55
CA TYR A 232 -16.66 0.92 -3.38
C TYR A 232 -17.41 0.98 -2.06
N THR A 233 -16.69 1.02 -0.93
CA THR A 233 -17.30 0.98 0.42
C THR A 233 -16.31 1.36 1.52
N TYR A 234 -16.84 1.72 2.69
CA TYR A 234 -16.11 1.76 3.95
C TYR A 234 -16.25 0.43 4.70
N MET A 235 -15.16 0.03 5.35
CA MET A 235 -15.11 -1.15 6.23
C MET A 235 -14.46 -0.78 7.57
N PHE A 236 -14.72 -1.59 8.58
CA PHE A 236 -14.18 -1.45 9.93
C PHE A 236 -13.13 -2.52 10.19
N VAL A 237 -11.99 -2.12 10.73
CA VAL A 237 -10.91 -3.00 11.21
C VAL A 237 -10.97 -3.01 12.74
N PRO A 238 -11.21 -4.17 13.37
CA PRO A 238 -11.25 -4.28 14.83
C PRO A 238 -9.88 -4.08 15.49
N ARG A 239 -9.85 -3.48 16.69
CA ARG A 239 -8.60 -3.22 17.44
C ARG A 239 -7.91 -4.49 17.90
N GLU A 240 -8.65 -5.55 18.20
CA GLU A 240 -8.09 -6.87 18.52
C GLU A 240 -7.26 -7.45 17.38
N GLY A 241 -7.34 -6.85 16.19
CA GLY A 241 -6.55 -7.20 15.02
C GLY A 241 -7.30 -8.15 14.10
N VAL A 242 -6.84 -8.17 12.85
CA VAL A 242 -7.23 -9.14 11.82
C VAL A 242 -6.01 -10.01 11.51
N ASN A 243 -6.20 -11.12 10.81
CA ASN A 243 -5.07 -11.94 10.36
C ASN A 243 -5.00 -11.87 8.84
N ILE A 244 -3.88 -11.35 8.33
CA ILE A 244 -3.63 -11.23 6.90
C ILE A 244 -2.30 -11.86 6.56
N ILE A 245 -2.19 -12.39 5.35
CA ILE A 245 -0.91 -12.76 4.77
C ILE A 245 -0.83 -12.39 3.33
#